data_AF-A0A7N9ART7-F1
#
_entry.id   AF-A0A7N9ART7-F1
#
_cell.length_a   1.000
_cell.length_b   1.000
_cell.length_c   1.000
_cell.angle_alpha   90.00
_cell.angle_beta   90.00
_cell.angle_gamma   90.00
#
_symmetry.space_group_name_H-M   'P 1'
#
loop_
_entity.id
_entity.type
_entity.pdbx_description
1 polymer ?
#
loop_
_entity_poly.entity_id
_entity_poly.type
_entity_poly.pdbx_seq_one_letter_code
_entity_poly.pdbx_strand_id
1 'polypeptide(L)'
;PFWISRNIAGYFLDRKHRKVDVNKSPCAHVLCLIFFQVHGILRRSSSFNTGRIEHLYQNPQTHTEGSKENIYMKLHYGDLTDSTCLVKIINQVKPTEIYNLGAQSHVKISFELAEYTANVDGVGTLRLLDAIKTCGLTNSVKFYQASTSELYGKVQEIPQKETTPFYPRSPYGAAKLYAYWIVVNFREAYNMFAVNGILFNHESPRRGSNFVTRKISRSVAKIHLGQLESFSLGNLDSKRDWGHAKDYVEAMWLMLQQEEPEDFVIATGEVHSVREFVEKAFRHVGKTIVWEGEDEREVGRCQETGVVHVKVDPKYFRPTEVDYLQGDSTKAYQKLSWKPKVTFEELVKEMVDADVELMKKNPNA
;
A
#
# COMPACT_ATOMS: atom_id res chain seq x y z
N PRO A 1 0.48 -3.11 -0.29
CA PRO A 1 0.05 -1.89 0.44
C PRO A 1 -1.40 -1.54 0.21
N PHE A 2 -1.93 -1.72 -1.00
CA PHE A 2 -3.33 -1.37 -1.27
C PHE A 2 -4.31 -2.46 -0.79
N TRP A 3 -5.39 -2.03 -0.13
CA TRP A 3 -6.60 -2.82 0.12
C TRP A 3 -7.31 -3.31 -1.17
N ILE A 4 -6.66 -3.04 -2.30
CA ILE A 4 -7.09 -3.20 -3.67
C ILE A 4 -6.01 -4.02 -4.40
N SER A 5 -6.43 -4.88 -5.32
CA SER A 5 -5.59 -5.81 -6.08
C SER A 5 -4.29 -5.20 -6.63
N ARG A 6 -3.19 -5.97 -6.60
CA ARG A 6 -1.91 -5.69 -7.29
C ARG A 6 -2.06 -5.46 -8.81
N ASN A 7 -3.26 -5.69 -9.34
CA ASN A 7 -3.57 -5.59 -10.76
C ASN A 7 -4.43 -4.38 -11.11
N ILE A 8 -4.73 -3.51 -10.14
CA ILE A 8 -5.42 -2.26 -10.43
C ILE A 8 -4.39 -1.14 -10.60
N ALA A 9 -4.31 -0.62 -11.82
CA ALA A 9 -3.33 0.38 -12.24
C ALA A 9 -3.68 1.80 -11.76
N GLY A 10 -4.93 2.05 -11.34
CA GLY A 10 -5.36 3.32 -10.78
C GLY A 10 -6.88 3.34 -10.55
N TYR A 11 -7.33 4.30 -9.75
CA TYR A 11 -8.75 4.60 -9.57
C TYR A 11 -9.10 5.96 -10.13
N PHE A 12 -10.29 6.02 -10.72
CA PHE A 12 -10.96 7.23 -11.13
C PHE A 12 -12.24 7.34 -10.30
N LEU A 13 -12.43 8.46 -9.62
CA LEU A 13 -13.68 8.76 -8.90
C LEU A 13 -14.39 9.93 -9.58
N ASP A 14 -15.69 9.76 -9.82
CA ASP A 14 -16.61 10.80 -10.29
C ASP A 14 -17.70 11.06 -9.23
N ARG A 15 -17.94 12.32 -8.89
CA ARG A 15 -18.71 12.76 -7.71
C ARG A 15 -20.13 13.14 -8.13
N LYS A 16 -21.17 12.53 -7.54
CA LYS A 16 -22.57 12.97 -7.75
C LYS A 16 -22.97 14.07 -6.76
N HIS A 17 -23.65 15.12 -7.24
CA HIS A 17 -24.33 16.12 -6.41
C HIS A 17 -25.53 15.50 -5.64
N ARG A 18 -25.35 15.07 -4.39
CA ARG A 18 -26.46 14.85 -3.44
C ARG A 18 -26.07 15.33 -2.03
N LYS A 19 -26.93 16.14 -1.41
CA LYS A 19 -26.80 16.62 -0.02
C LYS A 19 -27.22 15.52 0.96
N VAL A 20 -26.33 15.07 1.84
CA VAL A 20 -26.66 14.22 3.01
C VAL A 20 -25.78 14.63 4.20
N ASP A 21 -26.36 14.58 5.39
CA ASP A 21 -25.84 15.02 6.68
C ASP A 21 -24.63 14.18 7.16
N VAL A 22 -23.52 14.84 7.49
CA VAL A 22 -22.18 14.25 7.71
C VAL A 22 -22.02 13.60 9.08
N ASN A 23 -23.03 13.73 9.96
CA ASN A 23 -22.92 13.40 11.39
C ASN A 23 -23.41 12.00 11.80
N LYS A 24 -23.66 11.07 10.88
CA LYS A 24 -24.07 9.68 11.21
C LYS A 24 -23.36 8.62 10.34
N SER A 25 -22.44 7.84 10.94
CA SER A 25 -21.99 6.48 10.52
C SER A 25 -20.83 6.35 9.48
N PRO A 26 -20.24 5.14 9.27
CA PRO A 26 -18.86 4.76 9.64
C PRO A 26 -17.82 4.83 8.49
N CYS A 27 -16.55 5.12 8.83
CA CYS A 27 -15.31 4.98 8.01
C CYS A 27 -15.31 5.54 6.56
N ALA A 28 -14.33 6.41 6.24
CA ALA A 28 -14.15 7.05 4.93
C ALA A 28 -14.17 6.11 3.69
N HIS A 29 -13.78 4.84 3.83
CA HIS A 29 -13.86 3.85 2.74
C HIS A 29 -15.31 3.57 2.27
N VAL A 30 -16.25 3.57 3.20
CA VAL A 30 -17.68 3.41 2.92
C VAL A 30 -18.24 4.72 2.35
N LEU A 31 -17.76 5.88 2.80
CA LEU A 31 -18.12 7.18 2.22
C LEU A 31 -17.66 7.35 0.76
N CYS A 32 -16.44 6.94 0.39
CA CYS A 32 -16.02 6.98 -1.02
C CYS A 32 -16.88 6.08 -1.91
N LEU A 33 -17.32 4.93 -1.41
CA LEU A 33 -18.09 3.97 -2.20
C LEU A 33 -19.58 4.35 -2.30
N ILE A 34 -20.14 5.06 -1.31
CA ILE A 34 -21.56 5.47 -1.32
C ILE A 34 -21.81 6.73 -2.17
N PHE A 35 -20.81 7.61 -2.34
CA PHE A 35 -21.00 8.91 -3.00
C PHE A 35 -20.32 9.06 -4.37
N PHE A 36 -19.50 8.08 -4.80
CA PHE A 36 -18.76 8.15 -6.06
C PHE A 36 -19.07 7.02 -7.02
N GLN A 37 -18.97 7.34 -8.31
CA GLN A 37 -18.81 6.35 -9.36
C GLN A 37 -17.33 5.92 -9.41
N VAL A 38 -17.05 4.66 -9.09
CA VAL A 38 -15.68 4.15 -9.03
C VAL A 38 -15.34 3.45 -10.32
N HIS A 39 -14.26 3.90 -10.98
CA HIS A 39 -13.66 3.15 -12.07
C HIS A 39 -12.26 2.66 -11.70
N GLY A 40 -11.95 1.41 -12.02
CA GLY A 40 -10.62 0.83 -11.83
C GLY A 40 -10.00 0.43 -13.17
N ILE A 41 -8.70 0.69 -13.35
CA ILE A 41 -7.94 0.12 -14.46
C ILE A 41 -7.45 -1.26 -14.05
N LEU A 42 -7.81 -2.33 -14.75
CA LEU A 42 -7.39 -3.70 -14.47
C LEU A 42 -6.39 -4.21 -15.53
N ARG A 43 -5.26 -4.78 -15.09
CA ARG A 43 -4.36 -5.48 -16.02
C ARG A 43 -4.96 -6.81 -16.47
N ARG A 44 -4.84 -7.10 -17.77
CA ARG A 44 -5.20 -8.42 -18.32
C ARG A 44 -4.36 -9.51 -17.65
N SER A 45 -5.01 -10.60 -17.29
CA SER A 45 -4.38 -11.78 -16.69
C SER A 45 -4.98 -13.04 -17.31
N SER A 46 -4.19 -14.11 -17.42
CA SER A 46 -4.67 -15.44 -17.83
C SER A 46 -5.47 -16.17 -16.75
N SER A 47 -5.50 -15.61 -15.53
CA SER A 47 -6.22 -16.15 -14.36
C SER A 47 -6.96 -15.04 -13.64
N PHE A 48 -7.98 -15.39 -12.85
CA PHE A 48 -8.72 -14.43 -12.02
C PHE A 48 -7.79 -13.67 -11.07
N ASN A 49 -7.90 -12.34 -11.10
CA ASN A 49 -6.93 -11.47 -10.44
C ASN A 49 -7.61 -10.30 -9.69
N THR A 50 -8.92 -10.42 -9.47
CA THR A 50 -9.82 -9.42 -8.85
C THR A 50 -10.33 -9.84 -7.47
N GLY A 51 -9.84 -10.93 -6.88
CA GLY A 51 -10.35 -11.47 -5.60
C GLY A 51 -10.38 -10.47 -4.42
N ARG A 52 -9.54 -9.43 -4.41
CA ARG A 52 -9.60 -8.37 -3.38
C ARG A 52 -10.82 -7.44 -3.50
N ILE A 53 -11.44 -7.36 -4.66
CA ILE A 53 -12.55 -6.44 -4.97
C ILE A 53 -13.80 -7.15 -5.50
N GLU A 54 -13.73 -8.47 -5.68
CA GLU A 54 -14.83 -9.29 -6.23
C GLU A 54 -16.14 -9.15 -5.45
N HIS A 55 -16.06 -9.02 -4.11
CA HIS A 55 -17.21 -8.77 -3.24
C HIS A 55 -17.98 -7.47 -3.54
N LEU A 56 -17.36 -6.53 -4.27
CA LEU A 56 -17.93 -5.24 -4.68
C LEU A 56 -18.66 -5.31 -6.03
N TYR A 57 -18.54 -6.40 -6.78
CA TYR A 57 -19.33 -6.57 -8.01
C TYR A 57 -20.83 -6.65 -7.70
N GLN A 58 -21.66 -6.18 -8.65
CA GLN A 58 -23.12 -6.36 -8.58
C GLN A 58 -23.47 -7.84 -8.41
N ASN A 59 -22.84 -8.70 -9.20
CA ASN A 59 -22.88 -10.14 -8.98
C ASN A 59 -21.45 -10.72 -9.01
N PRO A 60 -20.90 -11.09 -7.84
CA PRO A 60 -19.58 -11.72 -7.75
C PRO A 60 -19.45 -13.02 -8.55
N GLN A 61 -20.48 -13.86 -8.59
CA GLN A 61 -20.43 -15.19 -9.23
C GLN A 61 -20.32 -15.10 -10.75
N THR A 62 -20.95 -14.10 -11.35
CA THR A 62 -20.94 -13.89 -12.80
C THR A 62 -19.97 -12.79 -13.22
N HIS A 63 -19.16 -12.26 -12.28
CA HIS A 63 -18.28 -11.11 -12.48
C HIS A 63 -18.99 -9.90 -13.13
N THR A 64 -20.27 -9.69 -12.79
CA THR A 64 -21.06 -8.62 -13.38
C THR A 64 -20.78 -7.30 -12.65
N GLU A 65 -20.24 -6.35 -13.40
CA GLU A 65 -20.04 -4.96 -12.96
C GLU A 65 -21.37 -4.22 -12.84
N GLY A 66 -21.45 -3.23 -11.96
CA GLY A 66 -22.68 -2.46 -11.75
C GLY A 66 -22.81 -1.89 -10.35
N SER A 67 -24.05 -1.65 -9.93
CA SER A 67 -24.35 -1.08 -8.62
C SER A 67 -24.68 -2.17 -7.60
N LYS A 68 -23.94 -2.20 -6.49
CA LYS A 68 -24.27 -3.01 -5.30
C LYS A 68 -24.28 -2.12 -4.07
N GLU A 69 -25.37 -2.14 -3.30
CA GLU A 69 -25.45 -1.38 -2.03
C GLU A 69 -25.11 0.13 -2.21
N ASN A 70 -25.54 0.73 -3.33
CA ASN A 70 -25.23 2.11 -3.76
C ASN A 70 -23.79 2.38 -4.20
N ILE A 71 -22.98 1.34 -4.36
CA ILE A 71 -21.61 1.41 -4.87
C ILE A 71 -21.63 1.08 -6.36
N TYR A 72 -21.35 2.05 -7.23
CA TYR A 72 -21.15 1.78 -8.65
C TYR A 72 -19.67 1.55 -8.92
N MET A 73 -19.33 0.35 -9.40
CA MET A 73 -17.97 0.02 -9.83
C MET A 73 -17.95 -0.48 -11.28
N LYS A 74 -17.05 0.09 -12.08
CA LYS A 74 -16.77 -0.33 -13.46
C LYS A 74 -15.28 -0.54 -13.67
N LEU A 75 -14.88 -1.63 -14.33
CA LEU A 75 -13.48 -1.91 -14.60
C LEU A 75 -13.15 -1.70 -16.07
N HIS A 76 -11.93 -1.24 -16.34
CA HIS A 76 -11.43 -1.01 -17.68
C HIS A 76 -10.10 -1.74 -17.84
N TYR A 77 -9.93 -2.48 -18.93
CA TYR A 77 -8.61 -3.04 -19.22
C TYR A 77 -7.63 -1.93 -19.60
N GLY A 78 -6.45 -1.95 -18.97
CA GLY A 78 -5.37 -1.03 -19.27
C GLY A 78 -4.10 -1.35 -18.50
N ASP A 79 -3.01 -0.69 -18.87
CA ASP A 79 -1.70 -0.82 -18.24
C ASP A 79 -1.01 0.54 -18.20
N LEU A 80 -0.24 0.81 -17.13
CA LEU A 80 0.49 2.08 -16.98
C LEU A 80 1.61 2.27 -18.01
N THR A 81 1.90 1.22 -18.79
CA THR A 81 2.87 1.26 -19.89
C THR A 81 2.24 1.58 -21.25
N ASP A 82 0.91 1.60 -21.37
CA ASP A 82 0.19 1.91 -22.63
C ASP A 82 -0.48 3.29 -22.57
N SER A 83 0.15 4.30 -23.19
CA SER A 83 -0.37 5.67 -23.22
C SER A 83 -1.75 5.80 -23.88
N THR A 84 -2.03 5.02 -24.94
CA THR A 84 -3.29 5.13 -25.70
C THR A 84 -4.46 4.66 -24.85
N CYS A 85 -4.27 3.56 -24.11
CA CYS A 85 -5.32 3.05 -23.24
C CYS A 85 -5.65 4.04 -22.10
N LEU A 86 -4.63 4.71 -21.53
CA LEU A 86 -4.82 5.67 -20.44
C LEU A 86 -5.59 6.89 -20.93
N VAL A 87 -5.21 7.46 -22.08
CA VAL A 87 -5.93 8.57 -22.72
C VAL A 87 -7.38 8.18 -23.02
N LYS A 88 -7.61 7.00 -23.60
CA LYS A 88 -8.96 6.51 -23.90
C LYS A 88 -9.82 6.43 -22.64
N ILE A 89 -9.32 5.81 -21.57
CA ILE A 89 -10.06 5.63 -20.32
C ILE A 89 -10.36 6.98 -19.68
N ILE A 90 -9.36 7.86 -19.55
CA ILE A 90 -9.53 9.20 -18.96
C ILE A 90 -10.53 10.03 -19.77
N ASN A 91 -10.46 9.98 -21.11
CA ASN A 91 -11.38 10.73 -21.96
C ASN A 91 -12.83 10.23 -21.88
N GLN A 92 -13.03 8.92 -21.69
CA GLN A 92 -14.36 8.32 -21.55
C GLN A 92 -14.96 8.53 -20.17
N VAL A 93 -14.14 8.43 -19.11
CA VAL A 93 -14.59 8.54 -17.73
C VAL A 93 -14.74 10.00 -17.29
N LYS A 94 -13.90 10.90 -17.81
CA LYS A 94 -13.84 12.32 -17.40
C LYS A 94 -13.82 12.47 -15.87
N PRO A 95 -12.82 11.87 -15.18
CA PRO A 95 -12.81 11.77 -13.72
C PRO A 95 -12.68 13.13 -13.02
N THR A 96 -13.21 13.21 -11.80
CA THR A 96 -12.99 14.33 -10.88
C THR A 96 -11.76 14.12 -9.98
N GLU A 97 -11.47 12.88 -9.63
CA GLU A 97 -10.29 12.50 -8.84
C GLU A 97 -9.60 11.28 -9.46
N ILE A 98 -8.26 11.29 -9.47
CA ILE A 98 -7.41 10.20 -9.93
C ILE A 98 -6.48 9.78 -8.80
N TYR A 99 -6.46 8.48 -8.49
CA TYR A 99 -5.53 7.89 -7.54
C TYR A 99 -4.59 6.93 -8.27
N ASN A 100 -3.34 7.36 -8.48
CA ASN A 100 -2.32 6.54 -9.11
C ASN A 100 -1.71 5.56 -8.09
N LEU A 101 -2.35 4.40 -7.94
CA LEU A 101 -1.94 3.34 -7.01
C LEU A 101 -1.25 2.16 -7.72
N GLY A 102 -1.23 2.14 -9.05
CA GLY A 102 -0.57 1.09 -9.84
C GLY A 102 0.94 1.17 -9.72
N ALA A 103 1.59 0.03 -9.41
CA ALA A 103 3.04 -0.05 -9.27
C ALA A 103 3.55 -1.50 -9.23
N GLN A 104 4.80 -1.70 -9.65
CA GLN A 104 5.62 -2.81 -9.19
C GLN A 104 6.15 -2.50 -7.77
N SER A 105 5.32 -2.76 -6.77
CA SER A 105 5.52 -2.28 -5.38
C SER A 105 6.50 -3.09 -4.51
N HIS A 106 7.21 -4.08 -5.05
CA HIS A 106 8.08 -4.94 -4.25
C HIS A 106 9.57 -4.57 -4.42
N VAL A 107 10.14 -3.99 -3.37
CA VAL A 107 11.51 -3.44 -3.40
C VAL A 107 12.56 -4.48 -3.77
N LYS A 108 12.54 -5.68 -3.15
CA LYS A 108 13.51 -6.73 -3.50
C LYS A 108 13.38 -7.21 -4.97
N ILE A 109 12.17 -7.19 -5.54
CA ILE A 109 11.97 -7.58 -6.96
C ILE A 109 12.46 -6.46 -7.89
N SER A 110 12.46 -5.20 -7.44
CA SER A 110 12.95 -4.08 -8.27
C SER A 110 14.45 -4.18 -8.60
N PHE A 111 15.25 -4.88 -7.81
CA PHE A 111 16.65 -5.16 -8.15
C PHE A 111 16.80 -6.12 -9.32
N GLU A 112 15.83 -7.03 -9.51
CA GLU A 112 15.81 -7.99 -10.61
C GLU A 112 15.09 -7.43 -11.85
N LEU A 113 14.11 -6.56 -11.66
CA LEU A 113 13.25 -5.99 -12.71
C LEU A 113 13.31 -4.45 -12.71
N ALA A 114 14.52 -3.90 -12.71
CA ALA A 114 14.75 -2.45 -12.56
C ALA A 114 14.11 -1.63 -13.68
N GLU A 115 14.32 -2.01 -14.95
CA GLU A 115 13.77 -1.31 -16.11
C GLU A 115 12.24 -1.31 -16.12
N TYR A 116 11.63 -2.47 -15.87
CA TYR A 116 10.18 -2.58 -15.75
C TYR A 116 9.64 -1.74 -14.59
N THR A 117 10.30 -1.76 -13.44
CA THR A 117 9.94 -0.92 -12.28
C THR A 117 10.01 0.56 -12.63
N ALA A 118 11.06 1.01 -13.32
CA ALA A 118 11.18 2.41 -13.77
C ALA A 118 10.08 2.80 -14.77
N ASN A 119 9.77 1.91 -15.71
CA ASN A 119 8.77 2.16 -16.75
C ASN A 119 7.34 2.27 -16.19
N VAL A 120 7.00 1.46 -15.17
CA VAL A 120 5.69 1.47 -14.51
C VAL A 120 5.62 2.57 -13.45
N ASP A 121 6.52 2.56 -12.48
CA ASP A 121 6.40 3.39 -11.27
C ASP A 121 6.82 4.84 -11.52
N GLY A 122 7.79 5.05 -12.41
CA GLY A 122 8.26 6.36 -12.83
C GLY A 122 7.49 6.88 -14.04
N VAL A 123 7.79 6.35 -15.23
CA VAL A 123 7.25 6.84 -16.51
C VAL A 123 5.73 6.66 -16.60
N GLY A 124 5.16 5.63 -15.98
CA GLY A 124 3.70 5.45 -15.91
C GLY A 124 2.98 6.60 -15.20
N THR A 125 3.62 7.23 -14.20
CA THR A 125 3.10 8.43 -13.54
C THR A 125 3.05 9.61 -14.52
N LEU A 126 4.13 9.82 -15.29
CA LEU A 126 4.16 10.84 -16.35
C LEU A 126 3.05 10.60 -17.38
N ARG A 127 2.88 9.36 -17.86
CA ARG A 127 1.84 9.04 -18.85
C ARG A 127 0.42 9.37 -18.37
N LEU A 128 0.12 9.15 -17.09
CA LEU A 128 -1.18 9.54 -16.52
C LEU A 128 -1.35 11.07 -16.50
N LEU A 129 -0.34 11.81 -16.06
CA LEU A 129 -0.37 13.27 -16.03
C LEU A 129 -0.51 13.87 -17.45
N ASP A 130 0.23 13.33 -18.42
CA ASP A 130 0.12 13.72 -19.82
C ASP A 130 -1.26 13.37 -20.41
N ALA A 131 -1.85 12.24 -20.02
CA ALA A 131 -3.19 11.87 -20.45
C ALA A 131 -4.26 12.84 -19.92
N ILE A 132 -4.15 13.28 -18.65
CA ILE A 132 -5.00 14.33 -18.07
C ILE A 132 -4.91 15.61 -18.91
N LYS A 133 -3.68 16.06 -19.18
CA LYS A 133 -3.40 17.27 -19.97
C LYS A 133 -3.94 17.15 -21.39
N THR A 134 -3.70 16.02 -22.05
CA THR A 134 -4.17 15.71 -23.42
C THR A 134 -5.69 15.72 -23.51
N CYS A 135 -6.39 15.26 -22.46
CA CYS A 135 -7.85 15.28 -22.40
C CYS A 135 -8.45 16.65 -22.02
N GLY A 136 -7.62 17.68 -21.81
CA GLY A 136 -8.04 19.01 -21.41
C GLY A 136 -8.58 19.10 -19.98
N LEU A 137 -8.17 18.20 -19.07
CA LEU A 137 -8.71 18.08 -17.72
C LEU A 137 -7.83 18.68 -16.62
N THR A 138 -6.74 19.36 -16.97
CA THR A 138 -5.77 19.93 -16.03
C THR A 138 -6.40 20.77 -14.91
N ASN A 139 -7.45 21.55 -15.23
CA ASN A 139 -8.08 22.47 -14.28
C ASN A 139 -9.31 21.87 -13.57
N SER A 140 -9.68 20.62 -13.87
CA SER A 140 -10.91 20.00 -13.35
C SER A 140 -10.67 18.74 -12.55
N VAL A 141 -9.52 18.09 -12.71
CA VAL A 141 -9.19 16.84 -12.00
C VAL A 141 -8.23 17.08 -10.85
N LYS A 142 -8.42 16.35 -9.76
CA LYS A 142 -7.45 16.25 -8.66
C LYS A 142 -6.68 14.94 -8.75
N PHE A 143 -5.35 15.00 -8.65
CA PHE A 143 -4.47 13.85 -8.82
C PHE A 143 -3.74 13.51 -7.51
N TYR A 144 -3.87 12.27 -7.06
CA TYR A 144 -3.11 11.71 -5.96
C TYR A 144 -2.04 10.74 -6.49
N GLN A 145 -0.79 10.98 -6.11
CA GLN A 145 0.33 10.08 -6.33
C GLN A 145 0.63 9.25 -5.08
N ALA A 146 0.68 7.93 -5.24
CA ALA A 146 1.21 7.03 -4.22
C ALA A 146 2.75 7.11 -4.16
N SER A 147 3.25 8.12 -3.46
CA SER A 147 4.63 8.23 -3.00
C SER A 147 4.86 7.35 -1.76
N THR A 148 6.08 7.37 -1.18
CA THR A 148 6.47 6.35 -0.20
C THR A 148 7.60 6.83 0.71
N SER A 149 7.64 6.32 1.95
CA SER A 149 8.80 6.47 2.85
C SER A 149 10.11 5.89 2.30
N GLU A 150 10.07 4.98 1.31
CA GLU A 150 11.27 4.46 0.63
C GLU A 150 12.06 5.55 -0.12
N LEU A 151 11.46 6.73 -0.33
CA LEU A 151 12.18 7.93 -0.82
C LEU A 151 13.28 8.37 0.15
N TYR A 152 13.08 8.17 1.46
CA TYR A 152 14.06 8.55 2.49
C TYR A 152 15.22 7.58 2.62
N GLY A 153 15.11 6.36 2.06
CA GLY A 153 16.11 5.29 2.04
C GLY A 153 17.23 5.39 3.09
N LYS A 154 18.38 6.00 2.74
CA LYS A 154 19.40 6.36 3.73
C LYS A 154 18.96 7.63 4.46
N VAL A 155 18.26 7.44 5.57
CA VAL A 155 17.64 8.52 6.36
C VAL A 155 18.63 9.63 6.70
N GLN A 156 18.19 10.88 6.46
CA GLN A 156 18.95 12.10 6.76
C GLN A 156 18.52 12.77 8.08
N GLU A 157 17.27 12.59 8.50
CA GLU A 157 16.69 13.16 9.73
C GLU A 157 15.76 12.14 10.40
N ILE A 158 15.69 12.12 11.73
CA ILE A 158 14.78 11.26 12.50
C ILE A 158 13.97 12.11 13.49
N PRO A 159 12.63 12.04 13.50
CA PRO A 159 11.77 11.38 12.49
C PRO A 159 11.82 12.10 11.13
N GLN A 160 11.43 11.42 10.05
CA GLN A 160 11.36 12.01 8.71
C GLN A 160 10.03 12.75 8.52
N LYS A 161 10.09 13.94 7.92
CA LYS A 161 8.95 14.80 7.58
C LYS A 161 9.03 15.26 6.13
N GLU A 162 8.08 16.08 5.68
CA GLU A 162 8.00 16.52 4.27
C GLU A 162 9.24 17.26 3.79
N THR A 163 9.97 17.93 4.69
CA THR A 163 11.19 18.69 4.35
C THR A 163 12.47 17.86 4.43
N THR A 164 12.40 16.63 4.94
CA THR A 164 13.58 15.78 5.09
C THR A 164 14.12 15.41 3.70
N PRO A 165 15.42 15.58 3.42
CA PRO A 165 15.98 15.26 2.11
C PRO A 165 15.83 13.77 1.74
N PHE A 166 15.52 13.51 0.47
CA PHE A 166 15.40 12.15 -0.05
C PHE A 166 16.76 11.52 -0.36
N TYR A 167 16.88 10.21 -0.10
CA TYR A 167 18.04 9.40 -0.46
C TYR A 167 17.59 7.96 -0.75
N PRO A 168 17.05 7.68 -1.94
CA PRO A 168 16.54 6.34 -2.27
C PRO A 168 17.68 5.30 -2.31
N ARG A 169 17.35 4.07 -1.90
CA ARG A 169 18.30 2.94 -1.79
C ARG A 169 17.88 1.72 -2.63
N SER A 170 17.07 1.90 -3.66
CA SER A 170 16.65 0.83 -4.57
C SER A 170 16.17 1.38 -5.91
N PRO A 171 16.10 0.55 -6.98
CA PRO A 171 15.45 0.94 -8.24
C PRO A 171 14.00 1.38 -8.05
N TYR A 172 13.25 0.73 -7.14
CA TYR A 172 11.92 1.18 -6.73
C TYR A 172 11.93 2.60 -6.15
N GLY A 173 12.82 2.88 -5.19
CA GLY A 173 12.95 4.20 -4.58
C GLY A 173 13.33 5.28 -5.59
N ALA A 174 14.23 4.97 -6.53
CA ALA A 174 14.62 5.90 -7.60
C ALA A 174 13.47 6.18 -8.58
N ALA A 175 12.73 5.16 -9.00
CA ALA A 175 11.56 5.32 -9.87
C ALA A 175 10.45 6.14 -9.19
N LYS A 176 10.21 5.89 -7.89
CA LYS A 176 9.26 6.68 -7.10
C LYS A 176 9.73 8.12 -6.86
N LEU A 177 11.04 8.35 -6.77
CA LEU A 177 11.60 9.71 -6.68
C LEU A 177 11.33 10.50 -7.97
N TYR A 178 11.50 9.88 -9.14
CA TYR A 178 11.09 10.49 -10.40
C TYR A 178 9.60 10.83 -10.39
N ALA A 179 8.75 9.88 -9.98
CA ALA A 179 7.30 10.08 -9.92
C ALA A 179 6.90 11.20 -8.95
N TYR A 180 7.59 11.33 -7.82
CA TYR A 180 7.39 12.43 -6.88
C TYR A 180 7.64 13.78 -7.56
N TRP A 181 8.81 13.94 -8.17
CA TRP A 181 9.23 15.21 -8.76
C TRP A 181 8.44 15.59 -10.02
N ILE A 182 8.05 14.62 -10.85
CA ILE A 182 7.23 14.94 -12.03
C ILE A 182 5.83 15.42 -11.62
N VAL A 183 5.28 14.92 -10.51
CA VAL A 183 4.02 15.40 -9.94
C VAL A 183 4.15 16.83 -9.42
N VAL A 184 5.23 17.13 -8.68
CA VAL A 184 5.55 18.49 -8.23
C VAL A 184 5.65 19.44 -9.42
N ASN A 185 6.37 19.05 -10.48
CA ASN A 185 6.53 19.86 -11.68
C ASN A 185 5.20 20.15 -12.39
N PHE A 186 4.29 19.16 -12.48
CA PHE A 186 2.97 19.39 -13.09
C PHE A 186 2.08 20.31 -12.23
N ARG A 187 2.19 20.21 -10.90
CA ARG A 187 1.53 21.14 -9.97
C ARG A 187 2.02 22.57 -10.20
N GLU A 188 3.34 22.78 -10.23
CA GLU A 188 3.94 24.11 -10.33
C GLU A 188 3.84 24.73 -11.73
N ALA A 189 4.09 23.94 -12.79
CA ALA A 189 4.15 24.46 -14.16
C ALA A 189 2.77 24.65 -14.81
N TYR A 190 1.77 23.86 -14.40
CA TYR A 190 0.45 23.86 -15.02
C TYR A 190 -0.69 24.17 -14.04
N ASN A 191 -0.37 24.51 -12.79
CA ASN A 191 -1.33 24.75 -11.73
C ASN A 191 -2.33 23.60 -11.55
N MET A 192 -1.87 22.36 -11.78
CA MET A 192 -2.69 21.16 -11.62
C MET A 192 -2.84 20.85 -10.12
N PHE A 193 -4.05 20.50 -9.67
CA PHE A 193 -4.22 19.96 -8.32
C PHE A 193 -3.62 18.56 -8.25
N ALA A 194 -2.36 18.46 -7.86
CA ALA A 194 -1.63 17.19 -7.80
C ALA A 194 -0.82 17.10 -6.49
N VAL A 195 -0.99 16.00 -5.76
CA VAL A 195 -0.39 15.80 -4.43
C VAL A 195 0.37 14.49 -4.33
N ASN A 196 1.45 14.49 -3.57
CA ASN A 196 2.17 13.30 -3.15
C ASN A 196 1.78 12.92 -1.72
N GLY A 197 1.19 11.73 -1.56
CA GLY A 197 1.09 11.09 -0.26
C GLY A 197 2.39 10.33 0.03
N ILE A 198 3.21 10.83 0.95
CA ILE A 198 4.46 10.18 1.39
C ILE A 198 4.10 9.19 2.50
N LEU A 199 3.52 8.07 2.11
CA LEU A 199 3.01 7.07 3.06
C LEU A 199 4.13 6.15 3.55
N PHE A 200 4.20 6.00 4.87
CA PHE A 200 4.99 4.98 5.54
C PHE A 200 4.36 3.59 5.39
N ASN A 201 5.01 2.55 5.92
CA ASN A 201 4.54 1.18 5.72
C ASN A 201 3.15 1.01 6.32
N HIS A 202 2.24 0.42 5.54
CA HIS A 202 0.88 0.17 5.96
C HIS A 202 0.41 -1.20 5.51
N GLU A 203 -0.15 -1.95 6.44
CA GLU A 203 -0.39 -3.38 6.33
C GLU A 203 -1.87 -3.70 6.61
N SER A 204 -2.28 -4.93 6.28
CA SER A 204 -3.63 -5.44 6.56
C SER A 204 -3.73 -6.92 6.21
N PRO A 205 -4.84 -7.59 6.56
CA PRO A 205 -5.18 -8.94 6.06
C PRO A 205 -5.29 -9.05 4.53
N ARG A 206 -5.16 -7.97 3.77
CA ARG A 206 -5.14 -7.98 2.29
C ARG A 206 -3.74 -7.78 1.70
N ARG A 207 -2.71 -7.55 2.52
CA ARG A 207 -1.33 -7.35 2.07
C ARG A 207 -0.84 -8.52 1.21
N GLY A 208 0.01 -8.27 0.22
CA GLY A 208 0.61 -9.34 -0.59
C GLY A 208 1.54 -10.23 0.24
N SER A 209 1.48 -11.55 0.04
CA SER A 209 2.23 -12.55 0.82
C SER A 209 3.76 -12.41 0.77
N ASN A 210 4.31 -11.75 -0.26
CA ASN A 210 5.77 -11.54 -0.37
C ASN A 210 6.29 -10.42 0.56
N PHE A 211 5.42 -9.62 1.19
CA PHE A 211 5.85 -8.60 2.14
C PHE A 211 6.02 -9.20 3.54
N VAL A 212 7.01 -8.71 4.29
CA VAL A 212 7.50 -9.32 5.55
C VAL A 212 6.40 -9.57 6.58
N THR A 213 5.53 -8.60 6.84
CA THR A 213 4.44 -8.70 7.83
C THR A 213 3.45 -9.82 7.46
N ARG A 214 3.05 -9.89 6.18
CA ARG A 214 2.13 -10.91 5.70
C ARG A 214 2.77 -12.29 5.56
N LYS A 215 4.07 -12.34 5.26
CA LYS A 215 4.85 -13.57 5.28
C LYS A 215 4.86 -14.15 6.70
N ILE A 216 5.14 -13.31 7.71
CA ILE A 216 5.14 -13.71 9.11
C ILE A 216 3.75 -14.20 9.54
N SER A 217 2.70 -13.39 9.38
CA SER A 217 1.35 -13.75 9.86
C SER A 217 0.84 -15.07 9.27
N ARG A 218 1.07 -15.29 7.97
CA ARG A 218 0.70 -16.55 7.29
C ARG A 218 1.53 -17.74 7.75
N SER A 219 2.84 -17.57 7.90
CA SER A 219 3.71 -18.65 8.39
C SER A 219 3.37 -19.02 9.83
N VAL A 220 3.13 -18.05 10.71
CA VAL A 220 2.68 -18.28 12.09
C VAL A 220 1.33 -19.00 12.12
N ALA A 221 0.37 -18.56 11.31
CA ALA A 221 -0.92 -19.24 11.18
C ALA A 221 -0.77 -20.72 10.75
N LYS A 222 0.07 -20.99 9.75
CA LYS A 222 0.35 -22.37 9.29
C LYS A 222 1.05 -23.20 10.37
N ILE A 223 2.01 -22.63 11.10
CA ILE A 223 2.69 -23.32 12.21
C ILE A 223 1.71 -23.64 13.34
N HIS A 224 0.85 -22.69 13.70
CA HIS A 224 -0.19 -22.89 14.72
C HIS A 224 -1.14 -24.04 14.35
N LEU A 225 -1.45 -24.20 13.06
CA LEU A 225 -2.32 -25.26 12.54
C LEU A 225 -1.58 -26.56 12.18
N GLY A 226 -0.27 -26.67 12.43
CA GLY A 226 0.53 -27.86 12.09
C GLY A 226 0.74 -28.07 10.58
N GLN A 227 0.56 -27.03 9.77
CA GLN A 227 0.68 -27.08 8.30
C GLN A 227 2.08 -26.66 7.81
N LEU A 228 2.94 -26.18 8.70
CA LEU A 228 4.30 -25.75 8.42
C LEU A 228 5.15 -25.91 9.69
N GLU A 229 6.40 -26.35 9.56
CA GLU A 229 7.30 -26.50 10.71
C GLU A 229 8.14 -25.25 10.96
N SER A 230 8.69 -24.64 9.91
CA SER A 230 9.55 -23.45 10.02
C SER A 230 9.51 -22.61 8.75
N PHE A 231 9.97 -21.36 8.86
CA PHE A 231 10.16 -20.46 7.72
C PHE A 231 11.40 -19.59 7.92
N SER A 232 11.92 -19.03 6.81
CA SER A 232 13.12 -18.18 6.84
C SER A 232 12.81 -16.73 6.50
N LEU A 233 13.51 -15.79 7.14
CA LEU A 233 13.47 -14.35 6.89
C LEU A 233 14.85 -13.82 6.49
N GLY A 234 14.93 -12.52 6.17
CA GLY A 234 16.20 -11.82 5.96
C GLY A 234 16.58 -11.04 7.22
N ASN A 235 16.82 -9.74 7.08
CA ASN A 235 17.19 -8.86 8.19
C ASN A 235 16.06 -8.75 9.25
N LEU A 236 16.30 -9.30 10.44
CA LEU A 236 15.38 -9.24 11.59
C LEU A 236 15.44 -7.90 12.32
N ASP A 237 16.54 -7.17 12.21
CA ASP A 237 16.77 -5.92 12.95
C ASP A 237 16.33 -4.68 12.17
N SER A 238 15.87 -4.85 10.93
CA SER A 238 15.21 -3.80 10.16
C SER A 238 14.02 -3.22 10.92
N LYS A 239 14.00 -1.89 11.08
CA LYS A 239 12.99 -1.15 11.83
C LYS A 239 12.07 -0.36 10.91
N ARG A 240 10.76 -0.42 11.16
CA ARG A 240 9.73 0.24 10.33
C ARG A 240 8.63 0.83 11.20
N ASP A 241 8.05 1.89 10.67
CA ASP A 241 6.78 2.47 11.09
C ASP A 241 5.64 1.79 10.31
N TRP A 242 4.85 0.98 11.02
CA TRP A 242 3.77 0.16 10.46
C TRP A 242 2.41 0.64 10.94
N GLY A 243 1.63 1.23 10.04
CA GLY A 243 0.21 1.52 10.26
C GLY A 243 -0.74 0.53 9.58
N HIS A 244 -2.04 0.75 9.77
CA HIS A 244 -3.06 -0.04 9.09
C HIS A 244 -3.54 0.63 7.80
N ALA A 245 -3.58 -0.13 6.71
CA ALA A 245 -3.85 0.39 5.38
C ALA A 245 -5.27 0.98 5.20
N LYS A 246 -6.23 0.63 6.07
CA LYS A 246 -7.58 1.25 6.08
C LYS A 246 -7.54 2.71 6.54
N ASP A 247 -6.66 3.04 7.49
CA ASP A 247 -6.52 4.41 8.00
C ASP A 247 -5.78 5.29 6.98
N TYR A 248 -4.86 4.68 6.23
CA TYR A 248 -4.01 5.41 5.28
C TYR A 248 -4.78 5.80 4.01
N VAL A 249 -5.74 5.00 3.55
CA VAL A 249 -6.59 5.37 2.40
C VAL A 249 -7.53 6.54 2.70
N GLU A 250 -7.90 6.74 3.98
CA GLU A 250 -8.64 7.94 4.42
C GLU A 250 -7.78 9.19 4.25
N ALA A 251 -6.49 9.14 4.60
CA ALA A 251 -5.58 10.25 4.36
C ALA A 251 -5.46 10.61 2.89
N MET A 252 -5.37 9.62 1.98
CA MET A 252 -5.29 9.87 0.54
C MET A 252 -6.48 10.72 0.05
N TRP A 253 -7.68 10.35 0.50
CA TRP A 253 -8.91 11.07 0.15
C TRP A 253 -8.92 12.48 0.76
N LEU A 254 -8.56 12.62 2.04
CA LEU A 254 -8.51 13.92 2.73
C LEU A 254 -7.57 14.92 2.05
N MET A 255 -6.44 14.47 1.50
CA MET A 255 -5.53 15.33 0.73
C MET A 255 -6.21 15.93 -0.51
N LEU A 256 -7.04 15.16 -1.22
CA LEU A 256 -7.79 15.68 -2.38
C LEU A 256 -8.97 16.56 -1.98
N GLN A 257 -9.38 16.56 -0.71
CA GLN A 257 -10.45 17.45 -0.23
C GLN A 257 -9.96 18.84 0.17
N GLN A 258 -8.64 19.06 0.23
CA GLN A 258 -8.08 20.36 0.56
C GLN A 258 -8.32 21.39 -0.55
N GLU A 259 -8.26 22.67 -0.18
CA GLU A 259 -8.34 23.81 -1.11
C GLU A 259 -7.08 23.88 -1.98
N GLU A 260 -5.90 23.72 -1.35
CA GLU A 260 -4.59 23.79 -2.02
C GLU A 260 -3.90 22.41 -2.08
N PRO A 261 -3.21 22.07 -3.18
CA PRO A 261 -2.50 20.81 -3.32
C PRO A 261 -1.16 20.83 -2.56
N GLU A 262 -1.09 20.09 -1.47
CA GLU A 262 0.12 19.93 -0.65
C GLU A 262 0.53 18.46 -0.49
N ASP A 263 1.83 18.23 -0.34
CA ASP A 263 2.38 16.92 -0.01
C ASP A 263 2.35 16.68 1.51
N PHE A 264 2.14 15.43 1.92
CA PHE A 264 2.00 15.05 3.33
C PHE A 264 2.68 13.73 3.65
N VAL A 265 3.37 13.69 4.79
CA VAL A 265 3.81 12.45 5.44
C VAL A 265 2.65 11.83 6.22
N ILE A 266 2.42 10.54 5.97
CA ILE A 266 1.39 9.74 6.65
C ILE A 266 2.05 8.54 7.31
N ALA A 267 2.05 8.52 8.63
CA ALA A 267 2.84 7.62 9.47
C ALA A 267 2.21 7.49 10.86
N THR A 268 2.58 6.43 11.60
CA THR A 268 2.15 6.27 13.00
C THR A 268 3.05 7.05 13.97
N GLY A 269 4.32 7.24 13.63
CA GLY A 269 5.35 7.78 14.51
C GLY A 269 5.98 6.75 15.45
N GLU A 270 5.48 5.50 15.44
CA GLU A 270 5.98 4.38 16.24
C GLU A 270 6.81 3.45 15.37
N VAL A 271 7.92 2.93 15.92
CA VAL A 271 8.87 2.10 15.18
C VAL A 271 9.05 0.74 15.86
N HIS A 272 8.98 -0.32 15.08
CA HIS A 272 9.18 -1.69 15.55
C HIS A 272 10.11 -2.45 14.61
N SER A 273 10.82 -3.45 15.14
CA SER A 273 11.68 -4.31 14.32
C SER A 273 10.89 -5.46 13.68
N VAL A 274 11.45 -6.07 12.63
CA VAL A 274 10.93 -7.33 12.08
C VAL A 274 10.93 -8.43 13.15
N ARG A 275 11.96 -8.47 14.00
CA ARG A 275 12.08 -9.34 15.17
C ARG A 275 10.88 -9.21 16.11
N GLU A 276 10.55 -7.97 16.50
CA GLU A 276 9.42 -7.71 17.40
C GLU A 276 8.08 -8.12 16.76
N PHE A 277 7.91 -7.91 15.46
CA PHE A 277 6.74 -8.39 14.72
C PHE A 277 6.59 -9.91 14.83
N VAL A 278 7.69 -10.66 14.65
CA VAL A 278 7.72 -12.12 14.80
C VAL A 278 7.31 -12.53 16.21
N GLU A 279 7.92 -11.92 17.23
CA GLU A 279 7.65 -12.22 18.64
C GLU A 279 6.18 -12.00 19.00
N LYS A 280 5.61 -10.84 18.65
CA LYS A 280 4.20 -10.53 18.93
C LYS A 280 3.27 -11.47 18.15
N ALA A 281 3.60 -11.82 16.91
CA ALA A 281 2.79 -12.75 16.12
C ALA A 281 2.76 -14.16 16.73
N PHE A 282 3.91 -14.70 17.17
CA PHE A 282 3.97 -16.00 17.84
C PHE A 282 3.30 -15.97 19.22
N ARG A 283 3.47 -14.90 19.99
CA ARG A 283 2.81 -14.74 21.29
C ARG A 283 1.29 -14.79 21.16
N HIS A 284 0.72 -14.23 20.08
CA HIS A 284 -0.72 -14.28 19.81
C HIS A 284 -1.25 -15.71 19.63
N VAL A 285 -0.42 -16.64 19.16
CA VAL A 285 -0.78 -18.07 19.04
C VAL A 285 -0.25 -18.92 20.21
N GLY A 286 0.09 -18.28 21.34
CA GLY A 286 0.51 -18.95 22.57
C GLY A 286 1.91 -19.56 22.53
N LYS A 287 2.83 -19.00 21.74
CA LYS A 287 4.21 -19.48 21.63
C LYS A 287 5.20 -18.35 21.92
N THR A 288 6.23 -18.65 22.71
CA THR A 288 7.29 -17.67 23.04
C THR A 288 8.54 -17.99 22.22
N ILE A 289 9.05 -17.00 21.47
CA ILE A 289 10.28 -17.16 20.68
C ILE A 289 11.47 -16.66 21.48
N VAL A 290 12.52 -17.49 21.57
CA VAL A 290 13.84 -17.15 22.10
C VAL A 290 14.84 -17.22 20.96
N TRP A 291 15.66 -16.18 20.83
CA TRP A 291 16.67 -16.07 19.77
C TRP A 291 18.00 -16.66 20.22
N GLU A 292 18.63 -17.44 19.35
CA GLU A 292 19.92 -18.09 19.57
C GLU A 292 20.79 -17.91 18.33
N GLY A 293 22.10 -17.74 18.53
CA GLY A 293 23.05 -17.48 17.44
C GLY A 293 23.08 -16.03 16.99
N GLU A 294 23.83 -15.76 15.94
CA GLU A 294 24.07 -14.41 15.40
C GLU A 294 24.08 -14.46 13.86
N ASP A 295 23.81 -13.31 13.24
CA ASP A 295 23.80 -13.12 11.79
C ASP A 295 22.96 -14.18 11.05
N GLU A 296 23.52 -14.81 10.01
CA GLU A 296 22.85 -15.83 9.20
C GLU A 296 22.61 -17.14 9.95
N ARG A 297 23.27 -17.33 11.10
CA ARG A 297 23.11 -18.51 11.96
C ARG A 297 22.06 -18.28 13.05
N GLU A 298 21.49 -17.08 13.13
CA GLU A 298 20.46 -16.76 14.09
C GLU A 298 19.18 -17.56 13.82
N VAL A 299 18.59 -18.11 14.88
CA VAL A 299 17.36 -18.88 14.85
C VAL A 299 16.40 -18.45 15.96
N GLY A 300 15.09 -18.52 15.67
CA GLY A 300 14.03 -18.34 16.64
C GLY A 300 13.45 -19.68 17.09
N ARG A 301 13.70 -20.05 18.35
CA ARG A 301 13.25 -21.29 18.99
C ARG A 301 12.01 -21.05 19.85
N CYS A 302 11.00 -21.90 19.74
CA CYS A 302 9.86 -21.91 20.65
C CYS A 302 10.30 -22.39 22.03
N GLN A 303 10.13 -21.58 23.06
CA GLN A 303 10.54 -21.90 24.43
C GLN A 303 9.83 -23.14 24.97
N GLU A 304 8.54 -23.29 24.67
CA GLU A 304 7.68 -24.34 25.21
C GLU A 304 7.97 -25.72 24.60
N THR A 305 8.49 -25.78 23.37
CA THR A 305 8.69 -27.04 22.63
C THR A 305 10.14 -27.34 22.29
N GLY A 306 11.04 -26.35 22.39
CA GLY A 306 12.42 -26.45 21.93
C GLY A 306 12.58 -26.47 20.40
N VAL A 307 11.49 -26.35 19.62
CA VAL A 307 11.52 -26.43 18.15
C VAL A 307 11.91 -25.10 17.53
N VAL A 308 12.79 -25.13 16.52
CA VAL A 308 13.15 -23.94 15.72
C VAL A 308 12.08 -23.67 14.68
N HIS A 309 11.43 -22.51 14.76
CA HIS A 309 10.39 -22.09 13.82
C HIS A 309 10.84 -20.99 12.85
N VAL A 310 11.84 -20.19 13.24
CA VAL A 310 12.33 -19.06 12.44
C VAL A 310 13.81 -19.24 12.16
N LYS A 311 14.21 -19.02 10.92
CA LYS A 311 15.61 -19.06 10.47
C LYS A 311 15.95 -17.80 9.68
N VAL A 312 17.23 -17.45 9.59
CA VAL A 312 17.71 -16.43 8.66
C VAL A 312 18.18 -17.10 7.36
N ASP A 313 17.85 -16.52 6.21
CA ASP A 313 18.31 -16.97 4.89
C ASP A 313 18.76 -15.77 4.07
N PRO A 314 20.05 -15.73 3.63
CA PRO A 314 20.62 -14.57 2.97
C PRO A 314 19.94 -14.13 1.68
N LYS A 315 19.22 -15.04 1.01
CA LYS A 315 18.49 -14.70 -0.23
C LYS A 315 17.43 -13.62 -0.03
N TYR A 316 16.96 -13.42 1.21
CA TYR A 316 15.97 -12.41 1.55
C TYR A 316 16.57 -11.03 1.87
N PHE A 317 17.89 -10.91 2.04
CA PHE A 317 18.54 -9.60 2.16
C PHE A 317 18.44 -8.82 0.85
N ARG A 318 18.49 -7.50 0.97
CA ARG A 318 18.59 -6.58 -0.17
C ARG A 318 20.07 -6.18 -0.35
N PRO A 319 20.52 -5.90 -1.60
CA PRO A 319 21.87 -5.37 -1.83
C PRO A 319 22.13 -4.08 -1.04
N THR A 320 21.10 -3.25 -0.88
CA THR A 320 21.11 -2.04 -0.07
C THR A 320 19.87 -2.04 0.80
N GLU A 321 20.06 -2.10 2.11
CA GLU A 321 18.97 -2.07 3.08
C GLU A 321 18.55 -0.64 3.43
N VAL A 322 17.32 -0.52 3.91
CA VAL A 322 16.81 0.65 4.62
C VAL A 322 16.67 0.24 6.08
N ASP A 323 17.53 0.75 6.96
CA ASP A 323 17.65 0.21 8.31
C ASP A 323 16.53 0.70 9.23
N TYR A 324 16.14 1.96 9.10
CA TYR A 324 15.23 2.64 10.01
C TYR A 324 14.30 3.59 9.26
N LEU A 325 13.01 3.58 9.61
CA LEU A 325 12.01 4.53 9.12
C LEU A 325 11.04 4.86 10.25
N GLN A 326 10.85 6.15 10.51
CA GLN A 326 9.91 6.69 11.50
C GLN A 326 9.39 8.04 10.99
N GLY A 327 8.08 8.13 10.75
CA GLY A 327 7.51 9.32 10.13
C GLY A 327 6.94 10.30 11.16
N ASP A 328 7.05 11.59 10.86
CA ASP A 328 6.36 12.67 11.57
C ASP A 328 5.17 13.15 10.72
N SER A 329 3.95 12.79 11.15
CA SER A 329 2.70 13.15 10.49
C SER A 329 2.04 14.41 11.09
N THR A 330 2.80 15.27 11.78
CA THR A 330 2.28 16.50 12.42
C THR A 330 1.54 17.40 11.43
N LYS A 331 2.07 17.58 10.20
CA LYS A 331 1.43 18.39 9.16
C LYS A 331 0.06 17.81 8.76
N ALA A 332 -0.03 16.49 8.60
CA ALA A 332 -1.27 15.80 8.27
C ALA A 332 -2.30 15.93 9.41
N TYR A 333 -1.86 15.86 10.66
CA TYR A 333 -2.76 16.12 11.79
C TYR A 333 -3.30 17.55 11.79
N GLN A 334 -2.42 18.54 11.62
CA GLN A 334 -2.82 19.96 11.68
C GLN A 334 -3.74 20.37 10.53
N LYS A 335 -3.46 19.92 9.29
CA LYS A 335 -4.20 20.35 8.10
C LYS A 335 -5.33 19.42 7.70
N LEU A 336 -5.17 18.10 7.87
CA LEU A 336 -6.16 17.11 7.46
C LEU A 336 -7.01 16.61 8.63
N SER A 337 -6.66 16.97 9.87
CA SER A 337 -7.24 16.37 11.09
C SER A 337 -7.10 14.84 11.11
N TRP A 338 -6.10 14.29 10.42
CA TRP A 338 -5.87 12.86 10.31
C TRP A 338 -4.95 12.36 11.44
N LYS A 339 -5.28 11.19 12.01
CA LYS A 339 -4.42 10.42 12.92
C LYS A 339 -4.58 8.92 12.64
N PRO A 340 -3.54 8.10 12.87
CA PRO A 340 -3.68 6.65 12.86
C PRO A 340 -4.67 6.21 13.95
N LYS A 341 -5.46 5.16 13.67
CA LYS A 341 -6.47 4.62 14.61
C LYS A 341 -6.06 3.26 15.14
N VAL A 342 -5.45 2.43 14.30
CA VAL A 342 -5.00 1.08 14.65
C VAL A 342 -3.56 1.11 15.15
N THR A 343 -3.33 0.53 16.33
CA THR A 343 -2.01 0.38 16.93
C THR A 343 -1.21 -0.78 16.31
N PHE A 344 0.11 -0.83 16.57
CA PHE A 344 0.95 -1.94 16.12
C PHE A 344 0.48 -3.30 16.65
N GLU A 345 0.06 -3.38 17.92
CA GLU A 345 -0.40 -4.63 18.52
C GLU A 345 -1.71 -5.12 17.91
N GLU A 346 -2.67 -4.22 17.70
CA GLU A 346 -3.94 -4.53 17.03
C GLU A 346 -3.70 -4.98 15.59
N LEU A 347 -2.78 -4.35 14.87
CA LEU A 347 -2.40 -4.73 13.50
C LEU A 347 -1.86 -6.16 13.44
N VAL A 348 -0.89 -6.49 14.31
CA VAL A 348 -0.31 -7.84 14.37
C VAL A 348 -1.40 -8.87 14.68
N LYS A 349 -2.23 -8.59 15.69
CA LYS A 349 -3.36 -9.44 16.08
C LYS A 349 -4.33 -9.68 14.93
N GLU A 350 -4.83 -8.62 14.30
CA GLU A 350 -5.79 -8.70 13.19
C GLU A 350 -5.23 -9.54 12.03
N MET A 351 -3.95 -9.34 11.68
CA MET A 351 -3.31 -10.06 10.60
C MET A 351 -3.19 -11.56 10.90
N VAL A 352 -2.76 -11.94 12.11
CA VAL A 352 -2.64 -13.34 12.50
C VAL A 352 -4.01 -14.01 12.60
N ASP A 353 -4.99 -13.35 13.25
CA ASP A 353 -6.37 -13.85 13.35
C ASP A 353 -6.96 -14.15 11.95
N ALA A 354 -6.84 -13.20 11.03
CA ALA A 354 -7.37 -13.35 9.68
C ALA A 354 -6.67 -14.47 8.89
N ASP A 355 -5.35 -14.64 9.04
CA ASP A 355 -4.61 -15.70 8.36
C ASP A 355 -4.87 -17.07 8.98
N VAL A 356 -5.07 -17.19 10.29
CA VAL A 356 -5.53 -18.44 10.94
C VAL A 356 -6.89 -18.86 10.39
N GLU A 357 -7.86 -17.95 10.32
CA GLU A 357 -9.18 -18.24 9.77
C GLU A 357 -9.13 -18.59 8.28
N LEU A 358 -8.27 -17.93 7.51
CA LEU A 358 -8.06 -18.25 6.10
C LEU A 358 -7.47 -19.65 5.92
N MET A 359 -6.42 -20.00 6.68
CA MET A 359 -5.74 -21.31 6.58
C MET A 359 -6.59 -22.47 7.10
N LYS A 360 -7.50 -22.23 8.05
CA LYS A 360 -8.51 -23.23 8.47
C LYS A 360 -9.48 -23.55 7.34
N LYS A 361 -9.93 -22.53 6.60
CA LYS A 361 -10.89 -22.69 5.49
C LYS A 361 -10.22 -23.23 4.23
N ASN A 362 -9.00 -22.80 3.95
CA ASN A 362 -8.24 -23.21 2.77
C ASN A 362 -6.72 -23.20 3.05
N PRO A 363 -6.11 -24.37 3.35
CA PRO A 363 -4.67 -24.49 3.61
C PRO A 363 -3.76 -24.03 2.46
N ASN A 364 -4.30 -23.96 1.24
CA ASN A 364 -3.59 -23.57 0.02
C ASN A 364 -3.72 -22.09 -0.33
N ALA A 365 -4.56 -21.34 0.39
CA ALA A 365 -4.72 -19.89 0.20
C ALA A 365 -3.44 -19.13 0.51
#